data_AF-A0A9J7DV88-F1
#
_entry.id   AF-A0A9J7DV88-F1
#
_cell.length_a   1.000
_cell.length_b   1.000
_cell.length_c   1.000
_cell.angle_alpha   90.00
_cell.angle_beta   90.00
_cell.angle_gamma   90.00
#
_symmetry.space_group_name_H-M   'P 1'
#
loop_
_entity.id
_entity.type
_entity.pdbx_description
1 polymer ?
#
loop_
_entity_poly.entity_id
_entity_poly.type
_entity_poly.pdbx_seq_one_letter_code
_entity_poly.pdbx_strand_id
1 'polypeptide(L)'
;MHKFSAFPVHKIPKPIDVHTIRTIMHKVFVYGTLKRNEPNHCLLQDSNNGIGCFVAEGYTKTKYPLIIATKYNIPFILHCPGKGHFVQGEIYDVDDKMLSKLDILEDHPNYYIREIDDIVIKDTLSQCPQEEKCWVYFLKNFKPELLKRPYMDNYSSNGSHGLQYMESKPTKDLIYKAMDTLLNKKKNEN
;
A
#
# COMPACT_ATOMS: atom_id res chain seq x y z
N MET A 1 79.12 -10.64 1.73
CA MET A 1 78.17 -9.51 1.64
C MET A 1 77.29 -9.72 0.41
N HIS A 2 76.13 -10.36 0.56
CA HIS A 2 75.10 -10.37 -0.50
C HIS A 2 73.78 -9.89 0.10
N LYS A 3 73.28 -8.80 -0.46
CA LYS A 3 72.03 -8.13 -0.08
C LYS A 3 70.84 -8.96 -0.56
N PHE A 4 69.86 -9.12 0.33
CA PHE A 4 68.57 -9.74 0.08
C PHE A 4 67.75 -8.95 -0.95
N SER A 5 67.05 -9.64 -1.84
CA SER A 5 65.89 -9.11 -2.56
C SER A 5 64.65 -9.83 -2.01
N ALA A 6 63.86 -9.11 -1.22
CA ALA A 6 62.59 -9.60 -0.69
C ALA A 6 61.51 -9.43 -1.77
N PHE A 7 60.89 -10.55 -2.18
CA PHE A 7 59.75 -10.52 -3.07
C PHE A 7 58.52 -9.92 -2.35
N PRO A 8 57.68 -9.13 -3.03
CA PRO A 8 56.51 -8.53 -2.42
C PRO A 8 55.46 -9.61 -2.15
N VAL A 9 55.12 -9.80 -0.87
CA VAL A 9 54.01 -10.63 -0.43
C VAL A 9 52.71 -10.07 -1.02
N HIS A 10 52.11 -10.79 -1.96
CA HIS A 10 50.77 -10.48 -2.45
C HIS A 10 49.80 -10.54 -1.26
N LYS A 11 49.21 -9.40 -0.91
CA LYS A 11 48.10 -9.34 0.04
C LYS A 11 46.91 -10.08 -0.59
N ILE A 12 46.59 -11.25 -0.05
CA ILE A 12 45.34 -11.95 -0.35
C ILE A 12 44.20 -10.96 0.00
N PRO A 13 43.29 -10.63 -0.92
CA PRO A 13 42.15 -9.78 -0.59
C PRO A 13 41.37 -10.45 0.54
N LYS A 14 41.08 -9.69 1.59
CA LYS A 14 40.21 -10.15 2.68
C LYS A 14 38.89 -10.63 2.05
N PRO A 15 38.32 -11.75 2.53
CA PRO A 15 36.99 -12.15 2.08
C PRO A 15 36.05 -10.97 2.29
N ILE A 16 35.45 -10.51 1.20
CA ILE A 16 34.37 -9.53 1.25
C ILE A 16 33.28 -10.23 2.05
N ASP A 17 32.97 -9.69 3.23
CA ASP A 17 31.81 -10.11 4.00
C ASP A 17 30.57 -9.69 3.21
N VAL A 18 30.19 -10.52 2.24
CA VAL A 18 28.88 -10.49 1.62
C VAL A 18 27.89 -11.03 2.64
N HIS A 19 27.66 -10.26 3.70
CA HIS A 19 26.36 -10.26 4.34
C HIS A 19 25.38 -9.81 3.25
N THR A 20 24.89 -10.77 2.49
CA THR A 20 23.67 -10.63 1.70
C THR A 20 22.63 -10.12 2.68
N ILE A 21 22.38 -8.81 2.67
CA ILE A 21 21.25 -8.23 3.37
C ILE A 21 20.05 -8.91 2.76
N ARG A 22 19.48 -9.89 3.47
CA ARG A 22 18.26 -10.54 3.04
C ARG A 22 17.17 -9.49 3.18
N THR A 23 16.88 -8.81 2.09
CA THR A 23 15.76 -7.87 2.02
C THR A 23 14.49 -8.61 2.40
N ILE A 24 13.82 -8.15 3.45
CA ILE A 24 12.53 -8.71 3.85
C ILE A 24 11.51 -8.21 2.84
N MET A 25 10.79 -9.15 2.23
CA MET A 25 9.71 -8.86 1.28
C MET A 25 8.38 -9.00 2.01
N HIS A 26 7.49 -8.04 1.75
CA HIS A 26 6.15 -7.95 2.30
C HIS A 26 5.13 -8.00 1.19
N LYS A 27 4.03 -8.72 1.42
CA LYS A 27 2.87 -8.66 0.52
C LYS A 27 2.00 -7.49 0.92
N VAL A 28 1.75 -6.58 -0.01
CA VAL A 28 0.83 -5.44 0.16
C VAL A 28 -0.28 -5.58 -0.86
N PHE A 29 -1.53 -5.43 -0.42
CA PHE A 29 -2.69 -5.40 -1.29
C PHE A 29 -3.17 -3.96 -1.46
N VAL A 30 -3.17 -3.50 -2.72
CA VAL A 30 -3.59 -2.15 -3.09
C VAL A 30 -4.93 -2.21 -3.82
N TYR A 31 -5.88 -1.38 -3.38
CA TYR A 31 -7.25 -1.32 -3.91
C TYR A 31 -7.60 0.03 -4.56
N GLY A 32 -6.76 1.05 -4.35
CA GLY A 32 -7.05 2.45 -4.68
C GLY A 32 -6.11 3.01 -5.76
N THR A 33 -5.61 4.21 -5.51
CA THR A 33 -4.81 5.00 -6.47
C THR A 33 -3.45 4.40 -6.83
N LEU A 34 -2.98 3.39 -6.09
CA LEU A 34 -1.71 2.69 -6.31
C LEU A 34 -1.80 1.53 -7.32
N LYS A 35 -3.01 1.08 -7.69
CA LYS A 35 -3.17 -0.01 -8.68
C LYS A 35 -2.62 0.38 -10.05
N ARG A 36 -2.30 -0.58 -10.92
CA ARG A 36 -1.95 -0.31 -12.32
C ARG A 36 -3.01 0.56 -12.99
N ASN A 37 -2.54 1.51 -13.81
CA ASN A 37 -3.35 2.51 -14.51
C ASN A 37 -4.07 3.52 -13.60
N GLU A 38 -3.78 3.55 -12.31
CA GLU A 38 -4.26 4.58 -11.38
C GLU A 38 -3.18 5.64 -11.10
N PRO A 39 -3.56 6.85 -10.63
CA PRO A 39 -2.68 8.02 -10.62
C PRO A 39 -1.37 7.86 -9.85
N ASN A 40 -1.37 7.13 -8.72
CA ASN A 40 -0.21 6.99 -7.85
C ASN A 40 0.61 5.73 -8.14
N HIS A 41 0.31 4.98 -9.21
CA HIS A 41 1.01 3.73 -9.52
C HIS A 41 2.52 3.90 -9.70
N CYS A 42 2.96 5.06 -10.20
CA CYS A 42 4.37 5.38 -10.40
C CYS A 42 5.21 5.25 -9.12
N LEU A 43 4.62 5.39 -7.93
CA LEU A 43 5.31 5.24 -6.65
C LEU A 43 5.83 3.83 -6.42
N LEU A 44 5.08 2.81 -6.85
CA LEU A 44 5.48 1.40 -6.76
C LEU A 44 6.55 1.02 -7.80
N GLN A 45 6.68 1.81 -8.87
CA GLN A 45 7.65 1.58 -9.95
C GLN A 45 8.97 2.35 -9.74
N ASP A 46 8.96 3.40 -8.91
CA ASP A 46 10.15 4.21 -8.65
C ASP A 46 11.14 3.47 -7.74
N SER A 47 12.25 3.01 -8.34
CA SER A 47 13.37 2.37 -7.63
C SER A 47 13.98 3.20 -6.49
N ASN A 48 13.78 4.52 -6.47
CA ASN A 48 14.18 5.37 -5.35
C ASN A 48 13.34 5.13 -4.10
N ASN A 49 12.10 4.65 -4.25
CA ASN A 49 11.21 4.31 -3.15
C ASN A 49 11.46 2.89 -2.60
N GLY A 50 12.07 2.00 -3.38
CA GLY A 50 12.35 0.61 -3.00
C GLY A 50 11.97 -0.34 -4.12
N ILE A 51 11.74 -1.61 -3.76
CA ILE A 51 11.27 -2.65 -4.69
C ILE A 51 9.76 -2.76 -4.57
N GLY A 52 9.05 -2.74 -5.71
CA GLY A 52 7.64 -3.06 -5.80
C GLY A 52 7.38 -3.95 -7.02
N CYS A 53 7.06 -5.22 -6.77
CA CYS A 53 6.85 -6.22 -7.83
C CYS A 53 5.40 -6.71 -7.82
N PHE A 54 4.69 -6.56 -8.93
CA PHE A 54 3.35 -7.10 -9.09
C PHE A 54 3.38 -8.63 -8.96
N VAL A 55 2.44 -9.18 -8.17
CA VAL A 55 2.29 -10.62 -7.94
C VAL A 55 1.04 -11.15 -8.64
N ALA A 56 -0.13 -10.60 -8.28
CA ALA A 56 -1.41 -11.09 -8.79
C ALA A 56 -2.55 -10.06 -8.62
N GLU A 57 -3.61 -10.23 -9.39
CA GLU A 57 -4.91 -9.63 -9.06
C GLU A 57 -5.61 -10.46 -7.97
N GLY A 58 -6.40 -9.82 -7.13
CA GLY A 58 -7.13 -10.50 -6.07
C GLY A 58 -8.29 -9.68 -5.54
N TYR A 59 -8.98 -10.22 -4.54
CA TYR A 59 -10.03 -9.53 -3.82
C TYR A 59 -10.01 -9.90 -2.33
N THR A 60 -10.49 -9.00 -1.49
CA THR A 60 -10.57 -9.26 -0.05
C THR A 60 -11.48 -10.46 0.23
N LYS A 61 -11.05 -11.37 1.12
CA LYS A 61 -11.89 -12.49 1.56
C LYS A 61 -13.08 -12.02 2.39
N THR A 62 -12.88 -10.93 3.15
CA THR A 62 -13.92 -10.25 3.91
C THR A 62 -14.54 -9.12 3.08
N LYS A 63 -15.85 -8.90 3.24
CA LYS A 63 -16.50 -7.75 2.61
C LYS A 63 -16.16 -6.45 3.35
N TYR A 64 -15.83 -5.40 2.62
CA TYR A 64 -15.67 -4.05 3.18
C TYR A 64 -16.39 -2.97 2.36
N PRO A 65 -16.80 -1.86 3.00
CA PRO A 65 -17.22 -0.65 2.30
C PRO A 65 -15.99 0.05 1.70
N LEU A 66 -15.81 -0.08 0.38
CA LEU A 66 -14.94 0.80 -0.39
C LEU A 66 -15.78 1.97 -0.92
N ILE A 67 -15.36 3.20 -0.60
CA ILE A 67 -16.07 4.43 -0.98
C ILE A 67 -15.12 5.46 -1.59
N ILE A 68 -15.67 6.40 -2.35
CA ILE A 68 -14.98 7.64 -2.72
C ILE A 68 -15.48 8.78 -1.80
N ALA A 69 -14.54 9.51 -1.20
CA ALA A 69 -14.85 10.61 -0.31
C ALA A 69 -13.87 11.79 -0.48
N THR A 70 -14.10 12.83 0.34
CA THR A 70 -13.46 14.16 0.28
C THR A 70 -13.79 14.92 -1.00
N LYS A 71 -13.39 16.19 -1.03
CA LYS A 71 -13.42 17.00 -2.25
C LYS A 71 -12.35 16.61 -3.26
N TYR A 72 -11.47 15.64 -2.97
CA TYR A 72 -10.39 15.19 -3.87
C TYR A 72 -10.66 13.80 -4.49
N ASN A 73 -11.84 13.22 -4.21
CA ASN A 73 -12.25 11.91 -4.72
C ASN A 73 -11.27 10.79 -4.36
N ILE A 74 -10.81 10.76 -3.11
CA ILE A 74 -9.89 9.74 -2.60
C ILE A 74 -10.68 8.46 -2.28
N PRO A 75 -10.20 7.27 -2.68
CA PRO A 75 -10.80 5.99 -2.30
C PRO A 75 -10.41 5.57 -0.88
N PHE A 76 -11.37 5.06 -0.11
CA PHE A 76 -11.16 4.55 1.25
C PHE A 76 -11.82 3.18 1.42
N ILE A 77 -11.10 2.19 1.95
CA ILE A 77 -11.74 1.06 2.62
C ILE A 77 -12.01 1.45 4.07
N LEU A 78 -13.28 1.47 4.45
CA LEU A 78 -13.71 1.64 5.83
C LEU A 78 -13.60 0.30 6.56
N HIS A 79 -12.94 0.27 7.72
CA HIS A 79 -12.82 -0.95 8.52
C HIS A 79 -14.15 -1.32 9.21
N CYS A 80 -15.08 -1.85 8.42
CA CYS A 80 -16.40 -2.33 8.83
C CYS A 80 -16.61 -3.73 8.20
N PRO A 81 -15.91 -4.75 8.71
CA PRO A 81 -15.90 -6.09 8.11
C PRO A 81 -17.32 -6.66 8.03
N GLY A 82 -17.61 -7.36 6.93
CA GLY A 82 -18.91 -7.96 6.64
C GLY A 82 -19.89 -7.05 5.90
N LYS A 83 -19.55 -5.77 5.70
CA LYS A 83 -20.37 -4.80 4.97
C LYS A 83 -19.76 -4.47 3.61
N GLY A 84 -20.56 -4.06 2.62
CA GLY A 84 -20.04 -3.69 1.30
C GLY A 84 -19.79 -4.90 0.40
N HIS A 85 -18.64 -4.91 -0.27
CA HIS A 85 -18.30 -5.88 -1.31
C HIS A 85 -16.96 -6.55 -1.02
N PHE A 86 -16.66 -7.64 -1.73
CA PHE A 86 -15.30 -8.14 -1.82
C PHE A 86 -14.51 -7.14 -2.68
N VAL A 87 -13.58 -6.43 -2.07
CA VAL A 87 -12.88 -5.33 -2.72
C VAL A 87 -11.80 -5.90 -3.61
N GLN A 88 -11.85 -5.58 -4.89
CA GLN A 88 -10.86 -5.97 -5.90
C GLN A 88 -9.62 -5.09 -5.83
N GLY A 89 -8.47 -5.70 -6.08
CA GLY A 89 -7.19 -5.02 -6.06
C GLY A 89 -6.05 -5.88 -6.58
N GLU A 90 -4.85 -5.48 -6.21
CA GLU A 90 -3.61 -6.07 -6.69
C GLU A 90 -2.66 -6.35 -5.52
N ILE A 91 -1.97 -7.49 -5.56
CA ILE A 91 -0.96 -7.88 -4.61
C ILE A 91 0.41 -7.52 -5.18
N TYR A 92 1.24 -6.87 -4.37
CA TYR A 92 2.64 -6.56 -4.65
C TYR A 92 3.55 -7.14 -3.58
N ASP A 93 4.68 -7.69 -4.00
CA ASP A 93 5.82 -7.92 -3.11
C ASP A 93 6.63 -6.62 -3.05
N VAL A 94 6.82 -6.09 -1.83
CA VAL A 94 7.56 -4.85 -1.58
C VAL A 94 8.66 -5.05 -0.55
N ASP A 95 9.78 -4.35 -0.69
CA ASP A 95 10.81 -4.36 0.36
C ASP A 95 10.45 -3.43 1.54
N ASP A 96 11.21 -3.51 2.64
CA ASP A 96 11.04 -2.65 3.82
C ASP A 96 11.06 -1.16 3.47
N LYS A 97 11.89 -0.76 2.49
CA LYS A 97 12.04 0.63 2.06
C LYS A 97 10.77 1.13 1.39
N MET A 98 10.24 0.36 0.44
CA MET A 98 8.97 0.67 -0.24
C MET A 98 7.82 0.65 0.76
N LEU A 99 7.79 -0.34 1.66
CA LEU A 99 6.77 -0.45 2.69
C LEU A 99 6.72 0.81 3.58
N SER A 100 7.89 1.33 3.98
CA SER A 100 8.00 2.58 4.74
C SER A 100 7.55 3.81 3.94
N LYS A 101 7.80 3.86 2.63
CA LYS A 101 7.29 4.94 1.76
C LYS A 101 5.77 4.92 1.65
N LEU A 102 5.17 3.73 1.57
CA LEU A 102 3.71 3.58 1.59
C LEU A 102 3.12 4.02 2.94
N ASP A 103 3.77 3.70 4.06
CA ASP A 103 3.32 4.18 5.38
C ASP A 103 3.29 5.72 5.47
N ILE A 104 4.30 6.39 4.90
CA ILE A 104 4.37 7.86 4.87
C ILE A 104 3.29 8.45 3.95
N LEU A 105 3.03 7.81 2.80
CA LEU A 105 2.02 8.24 1.84
C LEU A 105 0.61 8.16 2.44
N GLU A 106 0.30 7.04 3.08
CA GLU A 106 -1.00 6.75 3.71
C GLU A 106 -1.13 7.36 5.11
N ASP A 107 -0.09 8.07 5.58
CA ASP A 107 0.00 8.67 6.92
C ASP A 107 -0.42 7.69 8.03
N HIS A 108 0.20 6.51 7.97
CA HIS A 108 0.06 5.45 8.96
C HIS A 108 0.84 5.80 10.24
N PRO A 109 0.29 5.60 11.46
CA PRO A 109 -1.03 5.06 11.80
C PRO A 109 -2.13 6.11 12.06
N ASN A 110 -1.97 7.35 11.58
CA ASN A 110 -2.87 8.45 11.91
C ASN A 110 -4.19 8.40 11.15
N TYR A 111 -4.14 8.30 9.81
CA TYR A 111 -5.33 8.23 8.96
C TYR A 111 -5.65 6.79 8.58
N TYR A 112 -4.72 6.14 7.89
CA TYR A 112 -4.85 4.73 7.57
C TYR A 112 -4.09 3.88 8.58
N ILE A 113 -4.69 2.75 8.95
CA ILE A 113 -4.06 1.73 9.79
C ILE A 113 -3.78 0.53 8.90
N ARG A 114 -2.51 0.18 8.76
CA ARG A 114 -2.08 -1.01 8.05
C ARG A 114 -2.30 -2.24 8.91
N GLU A 115 -3.04 -3.21 8.39
CA GLU A 115 -3.29 -4.49 9.04
C GLU A 115 -3.24 -5.64 8.03
N ILE A 116 -2.97 -6.85 8.52
CA ILE A 116 -2.97 -8.04 7.68
C ILE A 116 -4.42 -8.48 7.43
N ASP A 117 -4.76 -8.72 6.17
CA ASP A 117 -6.01 -9.36 5.76
C ASP A 117 -5.73 -10.53 4.80
N ASP A 118 -6.70 -11.44 4.69
CA ASP A 118 -6.66 -12.56 3.77
C ASP A 118 -7.21 -12.11 2.39
N ILE A 119 -6.38 -12.22 1.36
CA ILE A 119 -6.73 -11.86 -0.02
C ILE A 119 -6.83 -13.12 -0.86
N VAL A 120 -7.97 -13.27 -1.53
CA VAL A 120 -8.19 -14.36 -2.49
C VAL A 120 -7.59 -13.95 -3.83
N ILE A 121 -6.65 -14.75 -4.34
CA ILE A 121 -6.05 -14.54 -5.66
C ILE A 121 -7.11 -14.84 -6.72
N LYS A 122 -7.22 -13.94 -7.70
CA LYS A 122 -8.10 -14.09 -8.86
C LYS A 122 -7.42 -15.01 -9.87
N ASP A 123 -7.48 -16.32 -9.63
CA ASP A 123 -7.06 -17.34 -10.58
C ASP A 123 -8.29 -17.94 -11.27
N THR A 124 -8.32 -17.91 -12.60
CA THR A 124 -9.41 -18.48 -13.41
C THR A 124 -9.16 -19.93 -13.80
N LEU A 125 -7.96 -20.47 -13.52
CA LEU A 125 -7.55 -21.81 -13.94
C LEU A 125 -7.56 -22.83 -12.78
N SER A 126 -7.36 -22.38 -11.54
CA SER A 126 -7.35 -23.26 -10.37
C SER A 126 -8.74 -23.53 -9.82
N GLN A 127 -9.01 -24.82 -9.51
CA GLN A 127 -10.27 -25.26 -8.90
C GLN A 127 -10.35 -24.95 -7.39
N CYS A 128 -9.22 -24.64 -6.76
CA CYS A 128 -9.14 -24.23 -5.36
C CYS A 128 -8.69 -22.77 -5.28
N PRO A 129 -9.46 -21.87 -4.62
CA PRO A 129 -9.04 -20.49 -4.45
C PRO A 129 -7.77 -20.42 -3.59
N GLN A 130 -6.72 -19.81 -4.12
CA GLN A 130 -5.50 -19.50 -3.36
C GLN A 130 -5.71 -18.23 -2.55
N GLU A 131 -5.20 -18.22 -1.32
CA GLU A 131 -5.26 -17.09 -0.40
C GLU A 131 -3.85 -16.64 0.01
N GLU A 132 -3.65 -15.34 0.14
CA GLU A 132 -2.40 -14.74 0.61
C GLU A 132 -2.68 -13.74 1.73
N LYS A 133 -1.82 -13.75 2.75
CA LYS A 133 -1.84 -12.73 3.81
C LYS A 133 -1.13 -11.48 3.32
N CYS A 134 -1.87 -10.39 3.22
CA CYS A 134 -1.35 -9.12 2.69
C CYS A 134 -1.60 -8.00 3.69
N TRP A 135 -0.67 -7.04 3.74
CA TRP A 135 -0.92 -5.76 4.37
C TRP A 135 -1.94 -4.95 3.56
N VAL A 136 -2.93 -4.39 4.24
CA VAL A 136 -3.98 -3.53 3.68
C VAL A 136 -4.09 -2.27 4.54
N TYR A 137 -4.24 -1.12 3.89
CA TYR A 137 -4.47 0.15 4.58
C TYR A 137 -5.97 0.37 4.79
N PHE A 138 -6.41 0.53 6.04
CA PHE A 138 -7.82 0.73 6.38
C PHE A 138 -8.06 2.07 7.06
N LEU A 139 -9.15 2.75 6.73
CA LEU A 139 -9.66 3.85 7.53
C LEU A 139 -10.49 3.28 8.68
N LYS A 140 -9.99 3.37 9.91
CA LYS A 140 -10.68 2.81 11.11
C LYS A 140 -11.51 3.82 11.87
N ASN A 141 -10.99 5.02 12.07
CA ASN A 141 -11.66 6.05 12.86
C ASN A 141 -12.54 6.96 11.98
N PHE A 142 -13.56 6.41 11.33
CA PHE A 142 -14.41 7.15 10.39
C PHE A 142 -15.77 7.52 10.98
N LYS A 143 -16.36 8.62 10.51
CA LYS A 143 -17.72 8.99 10.90
C LYS A 143 -18.77 8.06 10.29
N PRO A 144 -19.82 7.67 11.04
CA PRO A 144 -20.84 6.74 10.56
C PRO A 144 -21.59 7.19 9.30
N GLU A 145 -21.67 8.50 8.99
CA GLU A 145 -22.35 8.97 7.78
C GLU A 145 -21.67 8.50 6.49
N LEU A 146 -20.37 8.18 6.56
CA LEU A 146 -19.64 7.63 5.41
C LEU A 146 -20.17 6.27 4.97
N LEU A 147 -20.81 5.53 5.88
CA LEU A 147 -21.50 4.29 5.55
C LEU A 147 -22.78 4.49 4.73
N LYS A 148 -23.26 5.72 4.52
CA LYS A 148 -24.42 6.00 3.67
C LYS A 148 -24.02 6.24 2.20
N ARG A 149 -22.72 6.34 1.92
CA ARG A 149 -22.21 6.56 0.55
C ARG A 149 -22.33 5.28 -0.30
N PRO A 150 -22.38 5.41 -1.63
CA PRO A 150 -22.33 4.26 -2.52
C PRO A 150 -21.05 3.45 -2.31
N TYR A 151 -21.19 2.14 -2.20
CA TYR A 151 -20.06 1.22 -2.13
C TYR A 151 -19.68 0.77 -3.54
N MET A 152 -18.39 0.49 -3.73
CA MET A 152 -17.87 -0.15 -4.93
C MET A 152 -17.12 -1.42 -4.56
N ASP A 153 -17.04 -2.34 -5.50
CA ASP A 153 -16.18 -3.51 -5.43
C ASP A 153 -14.80 -3.24 -6.05
N ASN A 154 -14.73 -2.37 -7.05
CA ASN A 154 -13.49 -2.01 -7.73
C ASN A 154 -13.39 -0.50 -7.97
N TYR A 155 -12.36 0.13 -7.43
CA TYR A 155 -12.09 1.55 -7.68
C TYR A 155 -11.42 1.76 -9.04
N SER A 156 -11.84 2.80 -9.76
CA SER A 156 -11.01 3.41 -10.79
C SER A 156 -11.22 4.91 -10.86
N SER A 157 -10.16 5.71 -10.95
CA SER A 157 -10.27 7.16 -11.10
C SER A 157 -11.15 7.55 -12.29
N ASN A 158 -11.01 6.83 -13.41
CA ASN A 158 -11.81 7.08 -14.63
C ASN A 158 -13.08 6.19 -14.69
N GLY A 159 -13.59 5.75 -13.54
CA GLY A 159 -14.76 4.90 -13.44
C GLY A 159 -16.07 5.60 -13.82
N SER A 160 -17.13 4.81 -14.00
CA SER A 160 -18.48 5.28 -14.40
C SER A 160 -19.15 6.21 -13.37
N HIS A 161 -18.60 6.32 -12.16
CA HIS A 161 -19.05 7.28 -11.14
C HIS A 161 -18.74 8.74 -11.50
N GLY A 162 -17.86 9.01 -12.47
CA GLY A 162 -17.52 10.39 -12.88
C GLY A 162 -16.76 11.20 -11.83
N LEU A 163 -16.27 10.54 -10.78
CA LEU A 163 -15.52 11.14 -9.67
C LEU A 163 -14.02 10.88 -9.85
N GLN A 164 -13.40 11.58 -10.80
CA GLN A 164 -11.98 11.44 -11.08
C GLN A 164 -11.14 11.90 -9.89
N TYR A 165 -10.11 11.13 -9.55
CA TYR A 165 -9.12 11.51 -8.55
C TYR A 165 -8.52 12.86 -8.92
N MET A 166 -8.61 13.81 -8.00
CA MET A 166 -8.06 15.13 -8.23
C MET A 166 -6.68 15.22 -7.59
N GLU A 167 -5.66 14.91 -8.41
CA GLU A 167 -4.29 15.42 -8.27
C GLU A 167 -4.31 16.95 -8.43
N SER A 168 -5.05 17.65 -7.58
CA SER A 168 -4.87 19.09 -7.55
C SER A 168 -3.46 19.39 -7.00
N LYS A 169 -3.00 20.65 -7.13
CA LYS A 169 -1.82 21.21 -6.47
C LYS A 169 -2.08 21.77 -5.03
N PRO A 170 -2.93 21.22 -4.14
CA PRO A 170 -3.00 21.71 -2.77
C PRO A 170 -1.75 21.27 -2.03
N THR A 171 -1.38 22.06 -1.04
CA THR A 171 -0.44 21.62 -0.02
C THR A 171 -1.01 20.41 0.72
N LYS A 172 -0.11 19.56 1.25
CA LYS A 172 -0.46 18.40 2.08
C LYS A 172 -1.49 18.77 3.17
N ASP A 173 -1.38 19.96 3.75
CA ASP A 173 -2.31 20.54 4.72
C ASP A 173 -3.78 20.58 4.27
N LEU A 174 -4.04 20.89 3.00
CA LEU A 174 -5.42 20.95 2.50
C LEU A 174 -6.01 19.56 2.29
N ILE A 175 -5.17 18.57 1.94
CA ILE A 175 -5.57 17.15 1.90
C ILE A 175 -5.91 16.69 3.32
N TYR A 176 -5.04 16.98 4.29
CA TYR A 176 -5.28 16.65 5.70
C TYR A 176 -6.53 17.28 6.26
N LYS A 177 -6.76 18.58 6.01
CA LYS A 177 -8.01 19.26 6.38
C LYS A 177 -9.24 18.57 5.78
N ALA A 178 -9.16 18.05 4.56
CA ALA A 178 -10.26 17.32 3.94
C ALA A 178 -10.45 15.93 4.57
N MET A 179 -9.35 15.22 4.89
CA MET A 179 -9.38 13.92 5.55
C MET A 179 -9.93 14.03 6.99
N ASP A 180 -9.59 15.09 7.73
CA ASP A 180 -10.11 15.35 9.08
C ASP A 180 -11.64 15.44 9.11
N THR A 181 -12.27 15.86 8.00
CA THR A 181 -13.73 15.88 7.90
C THR A 181 -14.36 14.48 7.93
N LEU A 182 -13.58 13.44 7.63
CA LEU A 182 -14.00 12.04 7.61
C LEU A 182 -13.89 11.37 8.97
N LEU A 183 -13.04 11.88 9.86
CA LEU A 183 -12.71 11.21 11.11
C LEU A 183 -13.71 11.55 12.22
N ASN A 184 -13.94 10.61 13.14
CA ASN A 184 -14.60 11.00 14.39
C ASN A 184 -13.70 12.00 15.12
N LYS A 185 -14.29 13.09 15.62
CA LYS A 185 -13.57 13.97 16.54
C LYS A 185 -13.13 13.12 17.71
N LYS A 186 -11.84 13.16 18.07
CA LYS A 186 -11.40 12.61 19.36
C LYS A 186 -12.31 13.23 20.41
N LYS A 187 -12.98 12.40 21.22
CA LYS A 187 -13.58 12.91 22.45
C LYS A 187 -12.43 13.60 23.17
N ASN A 188 -12.54 14.90 23.40
CA ASN A 188 -11.66 15.55 24.36
C ASN A 188 -11.86 14.76 25.65
N GLU A 189 -10.85 14.00 26.06
CA GLU A 189 -10.79 13.44 27.39
C GLU A 189 -10.72 14.64 28.32
N ASN A 190 -11.84 14.90 29.03
CA ASN A 190 -11.88 15.80 30.17
C ASN A 190 -11.12 15.19 31.32
#